data_AF-A0A353RVP5-F1
#
_entry.id   AF-A0A353RVP5-F1
#
_cell.length_a   1.000
_cell.length_b   1.000
_cell.length_c   1.000
_cell.angle_alpha   90.00
_cell.angle_beta   90.00
_cell.angle_gamma   90.00
#
_symmetry.space_group_name_H-M   'P 1'
#
loop_
_entity.id
_entity.type
_entity.pdbx_description
1 polymer ?
#
loop_
_entity_poly.entity_id
_entity_poly.type
_entity_poly.pdbx_seq_one_letter_code
_entity_poly.pdbx_strand_id
1 'polypeptide(L)'
;MVAKKTKITDDFEEVQIGPDEPVYTTGVVCRVLKIPVWVLKQLDAEEIVSPPRRSENASRLYSKRELQKVKHCWFYIKEHKVNISGLRIILTMEKSKY
;
A
#
# COMPACT_ATOMS: atom_id res chain seq x y z
N MET A 1 32.14 5.78 -36.74
CA MET A 1 32.03 6.96 -35.85
C MET A 1 31.10 6.61 -34.70
N VAL A 2 31.68 6.37 -33.52
CA VAL A 2 30.93 5.92 -32.33
C VAL A 2 30.31 7.14 -31.67
N ALA A 3 28.98 7.20 -31.66
CA ALA A 3 28.23 8.19 -30.89
C ALA A 3 28.54 7.98 -29.41
N LYS A 4 29.27 8.92 -28.82
CA LYS A 4 29.49 9.01 -27.38
C LYS A 4 28.11 9.11 -26.72
N LYS A 5 27.64 8.04 -26.08
CA LYS A 5 26.60 8.14 -25.06
C LYS A 5 27.22 8.91 -23.90
N THR A 6 26.97 10.21 -23.86
CA THR A 6 27.34 11.08 -22.76
C THR A 6 26.65 10.53 -21.52
N LYS A 7 27.43 9.93 -20.61
CA LYS A 7 26.96 9.56 -19.28
C LYS A 7 26.63 10.86 -18.56
N ILE A 8 25.35 11.16 -18.43
CA ILE A 8 24.88 12.10 -17.41
C ILE A 8 24.97 11.31 -16.11
N THR A 9 26.07 11.50 -15.37
CA THR A 9 26.18 11.02 -14.00
C THR A 9 25.41 12.02 -13.15
N ASP A 10 24.16 11.66 -12.86
CA ASP A 10 23.32 12.35 -11.88
C ASP A 10 23.93 12.08 -10.49
N ASP A 11 24.64 13.05 -9.92
CA ASP A 11 25.20 13.02 -8.57
C ASP A 11 24.09 13.25 -7.50
N PHE A 12 23.05 12.42 -7.52
CA PHE A 12 21.98 12.47 -6.52
C PHE A 12 22.14 11.33 -5.51
N GLU A 13 22.22 11.68 -4.23
CA GLU A 13 22.19 10.71 -3.13
C GLU A 13 20.76 10.18 -2.96
N GLU A 14 20.59 8.86 -3.11
CA GLU A 14 19.30 8.21 -2.91
C GLU A 14 18.93 8.20 -1.42
N VAL A 15 17.85 8.89 -1.05
CA VAL A 15 17.33 8.89 0.32
C VAL A 15 16.56 7.60 0.59
N GLN A 16 17.02 6.81 1.56
CA GLN A 16 16.35 5.58 1.99
C GLN A 16 15.20 5.90 2.96
N ILE A 17 13.98 5.56 2.55
CA ILE A 17 12.77 5.71 3.38
C ILE A 17 12.49 4.39 4.11
N GLY A 18 12.31 4.46 5.43
CA GLY A 18 11.99 3.30 6.26
C GLY A 18 10.69 2.60 5.84
N PRO A 19 10.55 1.29 6.07
CA PRO A 19 9.38 0.52 5.62
C PRO A 19 8.07 0.93 6.32
N ASP A 20 8.17 1.49 7.53
CA ASP A 20 7.04 1.96 8.35
C ASP A 20 6.77 3.47 8.19
N GLU A 21 7.58 4.18 7.41
CA GLU A 21 7.42 5.63 7.24
C GLU A 21 6.19 5.90 6.35
N PRO A 22 5.18 6.66 6.84
CA PRO A 22 3.92 6.87 6.14
C PRO A 22 4.04 7.99 5.09
N VAL A 23 4.52 7.65 3.89
CA VAL A 23 4.78 8.62 2.80
C VAL A 23 3.80 8.53 1.63
N TYR A 24 2.99 7.47 1.54
CA TYR A 24 2.13 7.23 0.39
C TYR A 24 0.71 7.71 0.66
N THR A 25 0.22 8.70 -0.09
CA THR A 25 -1.18 9.13 0.01
C THR A 25 -2.13 8.09 -0.57
N THR A 26 -3.39 8.10 -0.12
CA THR A 26 -4.49 7.28 -0.70
C THR A 26 -4.49 7.28 -2.23
N GLY A 27 -4.34 8.44 -2.87
CA GLY A 27 -4.32 8.55 -4.33
C GLY A 27 -3.15 7.81 -4.98
N VAL A 28 -1.95 7.89 -4.37
CA VAL A 28 -0.77 7.15 -4.83
C VAL A 28 -1.00 5.64 -4.68
N VAL A 29 -1.54 5.20 -3.55
CA VAL A 29 -1.84 3.77 -3.29
C VAL A 29 -2.80 3.22 -4.33
N CYS A 30 -3.93 3.90 -4.57
CA CYS A 30 -4.92 3.48 -5.56
C CYS A 30 -4.31 3.37 -6.97
N ARG A 31 -3.47 4.33 -7.37
CA ARG A 31 -2.81 4.31 -8.69
C ARG A 31 -1.79 3.18 -8.82
N VAL A 32 -0.91 3.02 -7.83
CA VAL A 32 0.18 2.02 -7.86
C VAL A 32 -0.37 0.59 -7.82
N LEU A 33 -1.35 0.34 -6.95
CA LEU A 33 -1.94 -0.99 -6.78
C LEU A 33 -3.12 -1.28 -7.73
N LYS A 34 -3.55 -0.27 -8.50
CA LYS A 34 -4.75 -0.33 -9.36
C LYS A 34 -6.00 -0.76 -8.58
N ILE A 35 -6.16 -0.21 -7.39
CA ILE A 35 -7.27 -0.52 -6.47
C ILE A 35 -8.30 0.62 -6.51
N PRO A 36 -9.60 0.31 -6.65
CA PRO A 36 -10.66 1.31 -6.53
C PRO A 36 -10.67 1.97 -5.15
N VAL A 37 -10.92 3.28 -5.09
CA VAL A 37 -10.94 4.05 -3.82
C VAL A 37 -11.93 3.47 -2.80
N TRP A 38 -13.07 2.95 -3.25
CA TRP A 38 -14.08 2.37 -2.35
C TRP A 38 -13.57 1.13 -1.61
N VAL A 39 -12.69 0.33 -2.22
CA VAL A 39 -12.08 -0.85 -1.57
C VAL A 39 -11.16 -0.40 -0.45
N LEU A 40 -10.33 0.62 -0.70
CA LEU A 40 -9.43 1.15 0.32
C LEU A 40 -10.22 1.76 1.49
N LYS A 41 -11.31 2.49 1.19
CA LYS A 41 -12.25 3.00 2.21
C LYS A 41 -12.93 1.87 2.99
N GLN A 42 -13.23 0.75 2.35
CA GLN A 42 -13.84 -0.40 3.01
C GLN A 42 -12.84 -1.10 3.94
N LEU A 43 -11.60 -1.32 3.49
CA LEU A 43 -10.52 -1.84 4.34
C LEU A 43 -10.24 -0.95 5.55
N ASP A 44 -10.41 0.36 5.36
CA ASP A 44 -10.25 1.37 6.40
C ASP A 44 -11.38 1.33 7.45
N ALA A 45 -12.63 1.34 6.99
CA ALA A 45 -13.81 1.28 7.84
C ALA A 45 -13.88 -0.01 8.67
N GLU A 46 -13.34 -1.10 8.13
CA GLU A 46 -13.27 -2.41 8.78
C GLU A 46 -12.01 -2.59 9.63
N GLU A 47 -11.16 -1.56 9.72
CA GLU A 47 -9.91 -1.58 10.48
C GLU A 47 -8.94 -2.70 10.05
N ILE A 48 -9.09 -3.22 8.83
CA ILE A 48 -8.19 -4.23 8.26
C ILE A 48 -6.87 -3.54 7.88
N VAL A 49 -6.95 -2.39 7.23
CA VAL A 49 -5.81 -1.50 6.98
C VAL A 49 -6.24 -0.06 7.27
N SER A 50 -5.95 0.41 8.49
CA SER A 50 -6.31 1.74 8.97
C SER A 50 -5.06 2.46 9.52
N PRO A 51 -4.22 3.05 8.64
CA PRO A 51 -3.05 3.84 9.08
C PRO A 51 -3.48 5.04 9.91
N PRO A 52 -2.76 5.42 10.98
CA PRO A 52 -3.16 6.54 11.84
C PRO A 52 -3.29 7.85 11.06
N ARG A 53 -4.28 8.67 11.43
CA ARG A 53 -4.44 10.01 10.88
C ARG A 53 -3.67 11.00 11.74
N ARG A 54 -3.00 11.97 11.10
CA ARG A 54 -2.33 13.07 11.80
C ARG A 54 -3.34 14.03 12.47
N SER A 55 -4.52 14.19 11.87
CA SER A 55 -5.65 14.92 12.41
C SER A 55 -6.95 14.36 11.82
N GLU A 56 -8.10 14.67 12.42
CA GLU A 56 -9.40 14.11 12.04
C GLU A 56 -9.73 14.26 10.54
N ASN A 57 -9.35 15.41 9.96
CA ASN A 57 -9.58 15.75 8.55
C ASN A 57 -8.40 15.45 7.62
N ALA A 58 -7.29 14.91 8.15
CA ALA A 58 -6.13 14.59 7.32
C ALA A 58 -6.38 13.34 6.46
N SER A 59 -5.89 13.38 5.22
CA SER A 59 -5.82 12.18 4.38
C SER A 59 -4.94 11.12 5.02
N ARG A 60 -5.27 9.84 4.82
CA ARG A 60 -4.43 8.75 5.30
C ARG A 60 -3.15 8.68 4.49
N LEU A 61 -2.06 8.53 5.22
CA LEU A 61 -0.74 8.22 4.70
C LEU A 61 -0.42 6.78 5.04
N TYR A 62 0.04 6.05 4.03
CA TYR A 62 0.37 4.65 4.11
C TYR A 62 1.89 4.51 4.06
N SER A 63 2.40 3.57 4.82
CA SER A 63 3.77 3.09 4.80
C SER A 63 3.95 1.96 3.78
N LYS A 64 5.20 1.59 3.49
CA LYS A 64 5.48 0.48 2.56
C LYS A 64 4.89 -0.85 3.06
N ARG A 65 4.91 -1.10 4.38
CA ARG A 65 4.27 -2.30 4.97
C ARG A 65 2.76 -2.30 4.76
N GLU A 66 2.11 -1.14 4.93
CA GLU A 66 0.67 -1.04 4.71
C GLU A 66 0.32 -1.21 3.23
N LEU A 67 1.12 -0.70 2.30
CA LEU A 67 0.97 -0.98 0.87
C LEU A 67 1.01 -2.49 0.57
N GLN A 68 1.95 -3.22 1.18
CA GLN A 68 2.04 -4.68 1.03
C GLN A 68 0.78 -5.37 1.57
N LYS A 69 0.30 -4.94 2.74
CA LYS A 69 -0.93 -5.48 3.34
C LYS A 69 -2.16 -5.20 2.49
N VAL A 70 -2.31 -3.99 1.95
CA VAL A 70 -3.40 -3.62 1.02
C VAL A 70 -3.34 -4.48 -0.24
N LYS A 71 -2.14 -4.66 -0.81
CA LYS A 71 -1.95 -5.52 -1.99
C LYS A 71 -2.39 -6.96 -1.72
N HIS A 72 -2.03 -7.50 -0.56
CA HIS A 72 -2.42 -8.84 -0.12
C HIS A 72 -3.95 -8.97 0.04
N CYS A 73 -4.57 -8.00 0.73
CA CYS A 73 -6.03 -7.95 0.85
C CYS A 73 -6.73 -7.88 -0.51
N TRP A 74 -6.21 -7.05 -1.41
CA TRP A 74 -6.78 -6.86 -2.73
C TRP A 74 -6.71 -8.12 -3.59
N PHE A 75 -5.65 -8.91 -3.46
CA PHE A 75 -5.52 -10.19 -4.14
C PHE A 75 -6.69 -11.13 -3.81
N TYR A 76 -7.05 -11.29 -2.53
CA TYR A 76 -8.20 -12.12 -2.14
C TYR A 76 -9.54 -11.57 -2.61
N ILE A 77 -9.77 -10.26 -2.48
CA ILE A 77 -11.03 -9.64 -2.88
C ILE A 77 -11.21 -9.76 -4.41
N LYS A 78 -10.16 -9.46 -5.18
CA LYS A 78 -10.24 -9.38 -6.64
C LYS A 78 -10.19 -10.75 -7.31
N GLU A 79 -9.20 -11.57 -6.96
CA GLU A 79 -8.91 -12.84 -7.64
C GLU A 79 -9.73 -13.99 -7.06
N HIS A 80 -9.92 -14.01 -5.74
CA HIS A 80 -10.68 -15.08 -5.05
C HIS A 80 -12.13 -14.71 -4.72
N LYS A 81 -12.58 -13.50 -5.09
CA LYS A 81 -13.95 -13.00 -4.83
C LYS A 81 -14.36 -13.08 -3.37
N VAL A 82 -13.38 -12.99 -2.46
CA VAL A 82 -13.60 -13.05 -1.03
C VAL A 82 -14.23 -11.73 -0.56
N ASN A 83 -15.30 -11.81 0.22
CA ASN A 83 -15.87 -10.64 0.88
C ASN A 83 -15.03 -10.22 2.10
N ILE A 84 -15.33 -9.05 2.67
CA ILE A 84 -14.58 -8.52 3.82
C ILE A 84 -14.58 -9.45 5.03
N SER A 85 -15.72 -10.07 5.35
CA SER A 85 -15.82 -10.99 6.49
C SER A 85 -14.91 -12.21 6.31
N GLY A 86 -14.92 -12.80 5.12
CA GLY A 86 -14.02 -13.91 4.77
C GLY A 86 -12.56 -13.47 4.78
N LEU A 87 -12.25 -12.26 4.29
CA LEU A 87 -10.90 -11.70 4.34
C LEU A 87 -10.39 -11.59 5.77
N ARG A 88 -11.22 -11.15 6.72
CA ARG A 88 -10.85 -11.05 8.14
C ARG A 88 -10.47 -12.43 8.71
N ILE A 89 -11.23 -13.47 8.38
CA ILE A 89 -10.96 -14.85 8.82
C ILE A 89 -9.62 -15.32 8.25
N ILE A 90 -9.41 -15.17 6.94
CA ILE A 90 -8.15 -15.56 6.28
C ILE A 90 -6.95 -14.87 6.94
N LEU A 91 -7.00 -13.54 7.10
CA LEU A 91 -5.92 -12.77 7.71
C LEU A 91 -5.67 -13.18 9.17
N THR A 92 -6.72 -13.58 9.91
CA THR A 92 -6.59 -14.08 11.28
C THR A 92 -5.89 -15.44 11.29
N MET A 93 -6.29 -16.35 10.40
CA MET A 93 -5.65 -17.67 10.26
C MET A 93 -4.17 -17.55 9.85
N GLU A 94 -3.83 -16.59 9.00
CA GLU A 94 -2.43 -16.32 8.62
C GLU A 94 -1.58 -15.80 9.79
N LYS A 95 -2.14 -14.92 10.61
CA LYS A 95 -1.44 -14.43 11.81
C LYS A 95 -1.17 -15.55 12.82
N SER A 96 -2.11 -16.48 12.98
CA SER A 96 -1.99 -17.60 13.92
C SER A 96 -1.10 -18.75 13.45
N LYS A 97 -0.55 -18.68 12.22
CA LYS A 97 0.41 -19.69 11.72
C LYS A 97 1.82 -19.53 12.28
N TYR A 98 2.06 -18.53 13.12
CA TYR A 98 3.30 -18.23 13.84
C TYR A 98 2.97 -17.72 15.25
#